data_AF-A0A382C7H2-F1
#
_entry.id   AF-A0A382C7H2-F1
#
_cell.length_a   1.000
_cell.length_b   1.000
_cell.length_c   1.000
_cell.angle_alpha   90.00
_cell.angle_beta   90.00
_cell.angle_gamma   90.00
#
_symmetry.space_group_name_H-M   'P 1'
#
loop_
_entity.id
_entity.type
_entity.pdbx_description
1 polymer ?
#
loop_
_entity_poly.entity_id
_entity_poly.type
_entity_poly.pdbx_seq_one_letter_code
_entity_poly.pdbx_strand_id
1 'polypeptide(L)'
;SVEEDQLRPAINKAVFGGRKRNYIGPIKSGDSYAVIEVIKRFPKGTYRSLDDVYDHIYLVIQKRKSVIQSAAIIDSLKQKYLFELNVGGL
;
A
#
# COMPACT_ATOMS: atom_id res chain seq x y z
N SER A 1 7.72 -4.72 -2.60
CA SER A 1 6.49 -5.35 -3.12
C SER A 1 5.52 -4.27 -3.53
N VAL A 2 5.03 -4.29 -4.76
CA VAL A 2 3.88 -3.48 -5.16
C VAL A 2 2.68 -4.06 -4.40
N GLU A 3 2.13 -3.30 -3.46
CA GLU A 3 0.89 -3.69 -2.78
C GLU A 3 -0.23 -3.74 -3.82
N GLU A 4 -1.17 -4.68 -3.67
CA GLU A 4 -2.44 -4.60 -4.40
C GLU A 4 -3.01 -3.19 -4.17
N ASP A 5 -3.46 -2.53 -5.24
CA ASP A 5 -4.05 -1.16 -5.26
C ASP A 5 -3.13 0.07 -5.40
N GLN A 6 -1.83 -0.08 -5.69
CA GLN A 6 -1.03 1.07 -6.15
C GLN A 6 -1.23 1.43 -7.64
N LEU A 7 -1.81 0.53 -8.42
CA LEU A 7 -2.15 0.77 -9.82
C LEU A 7 -3.58 1.30 -9.92
N ARG A 8 -3.83 2.19 -10.89
CA ARG A 8 -5.20 2.65 -11.20
C ARG A 8 -6.14 1.45 -11.34
N PRO A 9 -7.39 1.50 -10.84
CA PRO A 9 -8.27 0.33 -10.77
C PRO A 9 -8.43 -0.43 -12.10
N ALA A 10 -8.52 0.31 -13.22
CA ALA A 10 -8.61 -0.27 -14.57
C ALA A 10 -7.36 -1.09 -14.94
N ILE A 11 -6.17 -0.59 -14.58
CA ILE A 11 -4.91 -1.28 -14.80
C ILE A 11 -4.78 -2.47 -13.84
N ASN A 12 -5.11 -2.29 -12.57
CA ASN A 12 -5.04 -3.36 -11.57
C ASN A 12 -5.89 -4.57 -11.99
N LYS A 13 -7.15 -4.32 -12.38
CA LYS A 13 -8.06 -5.35 -12.89
C LYS A 13 -7.52 -6.05 -14.14
N ALA A 14 -6.96 -5.29 -15.08
CA ALA A 14 -6.42 -5.87 -16.32
C ALA A 14 -5.16 -6.71 -16.08
N VAL A 15 -4.28 -6.27 -15.18
CA VAL A 15 -3.01 -6.95 -14.87
C VAL A 15 -3.23 -8.23 -14.06
N PHE A 16 -4.09 -8.21 -13.04
CA PHE A 16 -4.23 -9.31 -12.08
C PHE A 16 -5.51 -10.14 -12.23
N GLY A 17 -6.57 -9.60 -12.84
CA GLY A 17 -7.87 -10.29 -12.95
C GLY A 17 -8.12 -11.04 -14.28
N GLY A 18 -7.36 -10.73 -15.34
CA GLY A 18 -7.59 -11.26 -16.69
C GLY A 18 -6.83 -12.55 -17.04
N ARG A 19 -6.98 -13.01 -18.29
CA ARG A 19 -6.12 -14.05 -18.87
C ARG A 19 -4.66 -13.61 -18.80
N LYS A 20 -3.80 -14.47 -18.26
CA LYS A 20 -2.35 -14.20 -18.12
C LYS A 20 -1.72 -14.04 -19.50
N ARG A 21 -1.38 -12.80 -19.85
CA ARG A 21 -0.63 -12.43 -21.06
C ARG A 21 0.57 -11.56 -20.67
N ASN A 22 1.60 -11.59 -21.51
CA ASN A 22 2.79 -10.75 -21.35
C ASN A 22 2.51 -9.30 -21.75
N TYR A 23 1.67 -9.09 -22.77
CA TYR A 23 1.24 -7.75 -23.17
C TYR A 23 -0.25 -7.58 -22.89
N ILE A 24 -0.61 -6.46 -22.27
CA ILE A 24 -1.96 -6.11 -21.88
C ILE A 24 -2.28 -4.73 -22.41
N GLY A 25 -3.26 -4.64 -23.30
CA GLY A 25 -3.74 -3.38 -23.81
C GLY A 25 -4.48 -3.49 -25.13
N PRO A 26 -4.91 -2.33 -25.66
CA PRO A 26 -4.86 -1.01 -25.02
C PRO A 26 -5.87 -0.88 -23.86
N ILE A 27 -5.44 -0.36 -22.71
CA ILE A 27 -6.28 -0.09 -21.53
C ILE A 27 -6.58 1.41 -21.49
N LYS A 28 -7.86 1.78 -21.48
CA LYS A 28 -8.28 3.17 -21.29
C LYS A 28 -8.03 3.60 -19.84
N SER A 29 -7.30 4.68 -19.65
CA SER A 29 -6.95 5.27 -18.35
C SER A 29 -7.21 6.78 -18.39
N GLY A 30 -8.46 7.16 -18.14
CA GLY A 30 -8.94 8.53 -18.36
C GLY A 30 -8.92 8.87 -19.86
N ASP A 31 -8.21 9.93 -20.23
CA ASP A 31 -8.08 10.45 -21.61
C ASP A 31 -6.93 9.82 -22.40
N SER A 32 -6.22 8.87 -21.79
CA SER A 32 -5.07 8.20 -22.40
C SER A 32 -5.27 6.70 -22.51
N TYR A 33 -4.50 6.06 -23.38
CA TYR A 33 -4.42 4.62 -23.51
C TYR A 33 -3.05 4.14 -23.08
N ALA A 34 -3.01 3.04 -22.32
CA ALA A 34 -1.79 2.40 -21.88
C ALA A 34 -1.68 0.98 -22.43
N VAL A 35 -0.47 0.57 -22.78
CA VAL A 35 -0.10 -0.82 -23.04
C VAL A 35 0.92 -1.21 -21.99
N ILE A 36 0.74 -2.38 -21.39
CA ILE A 36 1.54 -2.85 -20.27
C ILE A 36 2.23 -4.14 -20.67
N GLU A 37 3.54 -4.16 -20.53
CA GLU A 37 4.35 -5.38 -20.57
C GLU A 37 4.54 -5.93 -19.17
N VAL A 38 4.26 -7.22 -18.99
CA VAL A 38 4.43 -7.93 -17.74
C VAL A 38 5.73 -8.71 -17.79
N ILE A 39 6.75 -8.15 -17.14
CA ILE A 39 8.10 -8.72 -17.09
C ILE A 39 8.12 -10.05 -16.33
N LYS A 40 7.46 -10.11 -15.16
CA LYS A 40 7.38 -11.32 -14.33
C LYS A 40 6.05 -11.38 -13.56
N ARG A 41 5.58 -12.60 -13.29
CA ARG A 41 4.42 -12.88 -12.45
C ARG A 41 4.79 -13.90 -11.38
N PHE A 42 4.32 -13.65 -10.17
CA PHE A 42 4.55 -14.54 -9.02
C PHE A 42 3.19 -15.01 -8.51
N PRO A 43 2.85 -16.31 -8.63
CA PRO A 43 1.62 -16.87 -8.06
C PRO A 43 1.52 -16.62 -6.55
N LYS A 44 0.30 -16.48 -6.04
CA LYS A 44 0.08 -16.40 -4.60
C LYS A 44 0.63 -17.67 -3.93
N GLY A 45 1.36 -17.50 -2.83
CA GLY A 45 1.97 -18.60 -2.10
C GLY A 45 3.31 -19.09 -2.66
N THR A 46 3.86 -18.47 -3.70
CA THR A 46 5.25 -18.76 -4.08
C THR A 46 6.19 -18.36 -2.98
N TYR A 47 7.08 -19.28 -2.62
CA TYR A 47 8.19 -19.02 -1.72
C TYR A 47 9.09 -17.91 -2.27
N ARG A 48 9.54 -17.02 -1.39
CA ARG A 48 10.62 -16.06 -1.66
C ARG A 48 11.71 -16.29 -0.62
N SER A 49 12.97 -16.22 -1.03
CA SER A 49 14.09 -16.30 -0.10
C SER A 49 13.99 -15.17 0.91
N LEU A 50 14.49 -15.39 2.13
CA LEU A 50 14.57 -14.34 3.15
C LEU A 50 15.35 -13.13 2.63
N ASP A 51 16.42 -13.37 1.85
CA ASP A 51 17.24 -12.33 1.24
C ASP A 51 16.43 -11.40 0.32
N ASP A 52 15.46 -11.94 -0.43
CA ASP A 52 14.63 -11.16 -1.36
C ASP A 52 13.57 -10.30 -0.66
N VAL A 53 13.19 -10.66 0.58
CA VAL A 53 12.08 -10.05 1.31
C VAL A 53 12.50 -9.34 2.59
N TYR A 54 13.77 -9.42 2.96
CA TYR A 54 14.30 -8.89 4.22
C TYR A 54 13.93 -7.43 4.43
N ASP A 55 14.27 -6.58 3.45
CA ASP A 55 13.97 -5.14 3.50
C ASP A 55 12.48 -4.86 3.64
N HIS A 56 11.65 -5.64 2.93
CA HIS A 56 10.21 -5.46 2.99
C HIS A 56 9.65 -5.80 4.37
N ILE A 57 10.08 -6.94 4.95
CA ILE A 57 9.67 -7.35 6.30
C ILE A 57 10.14 -6.31 7.32
N TYR A 58 11.38 -5.86 7.21
CA TYR A 58 11.96 -4.84 8.08
C TYR A 58 11.17 -3.53 8.02
N LEU A 59 10.87 -3.03 6.82
CA LEU A 59 10.05 -1.82 6.62
C LEU A 59 8.64 -1.97 7.19
N VAL A 60 7.99 -3.11 7.01
CA VAL A 60 6.65 -3.38 7.56
C VAL A 60 6.67 -3.34 9.09
N ILE A 61 7.67 -3.98 9.72
CA ILE A 61 7.83 -3.97 11.17
C ILE A 61 8.08 -2.55 11.67
N GLN A 62 8.97 -1.79 11.01
CA GLN A 62 9.25 -0.41 11.38
C GLN A 62 8.00 0.49 11.31
N LYS A 63 7.25 0.42 10.21
CA LYS A 63 6.01 1.20 10.05
C LYS A 63 5.00 0.90 11.15
N ARG A 64 4.80 -0.38 11.48
CA ARG A 64 3.89 -0.79 12.57
C ARG A 64 4.33 -0.23 13.92
N LYS A 65 5.63 -0.31 14.23
CA LYS A 65 6.19 0.26 15.47
C LYS A 65 6.01 1.78 15.53
N SER A 66 6.27 2.48 14.42
CA SER A 66 6.14 3.94 14.35
C SER A 66 4.70 4.40 14.62
N VAL A 67 3.69 3.72 14.05
CA VAL A 67 2.28 4.05 14.30
C VAL A 67 1.92 3.90 15.78
N ILE A 68 2.34 2.81 16.41
CA ILE A 68 2.09 2.55 17.84
C ILE A 68 2.77 3.62 18.72
N GLN A 69 4.03 3.94 18.42
CA GLN A 69 4.80 4.96 19.15
C GLN A 69 4.15 6.35 19.02
N SER A 70 3.75 6.75 17.81
CA SER A 70 3.08 8.02 17.58
C SER A 70 1.78 8.14 18.38
N ALA A 71 0.96 7.07 18.42
CA ALA A 71 -0.25 7.05 19.23
C ALA A 71 0.04 7.19 20.73
N ALA A 72 1.06 6.48 21.24
CA ALA A 72 1.47 6.57 22.64
C ALA A 72 2.00 7.97 23.03
N ILE A 73 2.74 8.63 22.13
CA ILE A 73 3.21 10.01 22.35
C ILE A 73 2.03 10.97 22.42
N ILE A 74 1.09 10.87 21.48
CA ILE A 74 -0.11 11.72 21.47
C ILE A 74 -0.92 11.53 22.75
N ASP A 75 -1.10 10.28 23.20
CA ASP A 75 -1.82 9.98 24.43
C ASP A 75 -1.12 10.55 25.67
N SER A 76 0.20 10.39 25.76
CA SER A 76 1.02 10.97 26.84
C SER A 76 0.94 12.50 26.87
N LEU A 77 0.93 13.14 25.70
CA LEU A 77 0.76 14.60 25.59
C LEU A 77 -0.64 15.03 26.03
N LYS A 78 -1.69 14.31 25.62
CA LYS A 78 -3.07 14.59 26.07
C LYS A 78 -3.27 14.43 27.56
N GLN A 79 -2.61 13.46 28.19
CA GLN A 79 -2.68 13.28 29.64
C GLN A 79 -1.92 14.37 30.39
N LYS A 80 -0.76 14.80 29.86
CA LYS A 80 0.08 15.82 30.49
C LYS A 80 -0.51 17.23 30.39
N TYR A 81 -1.16 17.54 29.28
CA TYR A 81 -1.78 18.84 29.04
C TYR A 81 -3.29 18.68 29.10
N LEU A 82 -3.94 19.29 30.10
CA LEU A 82 -5.40 19.40 30.19
C LEU A 82 -5.91 20.23 29.00
N PHE A 83 -6.16 19.57 27.87
CA PHE A 83 -6.83 20.18 26.75
C PHE A 83 -8.32 20.22 27.06
N GLU A 84 -8.79 21.33 27.62
CA GLU A 84 -10.21 21.65 27.58
C GLU A 84 -10.56 21.95 26.10
N LEU A 85 -11.25 21.01 25.46
CA LEU A 85 -11.90 21.28 24.19
C LEU A 85 -12.99 22.31 24.49
N ASN A 86 -12.74 23.57 24.15
CA ASN A 86 -13.76 24.63 24.14
C ASN A 86 -14.79 24.31 23.04
N VAL A 87 -15.65 23.32 23.29
CA VAL A 87 -16.87 23.08 22.51
C VAL A 87 -17.94 24.00 23.07
N GLY A 88 -17.67 25.31 22.99
CA GLY A 88 -18.52 26.37 23.50
C GLY A 88 -18.65 27.46 22.45
N GLY A 89 -19.68 27.36 21.63
CA GLY A 89 -19.99 28.30 20.55
C GLY A 89 -21.17 27.77 19.74
N LEU A 90 -22.34 27.73 20.39
CA LEU A 90 -23.66 27.62 19.77
C LEU A 90 -23.92 28.84 18.89
#